data_AF-A0A367U663-F1
#
_entry.id   AF-A0A367U663-F1
#
_cell.length_a   1.000
_cell.length_b   1.000
_cell.length_c   1.000
_cell.angle_alpha   90.00
_cell.angle_beta   90.00
_cell.angle_gamma   90.00
#
_symmetry.space_group_name_H-M   'P 1'
#
loop_
_entity.id
_entity.type
_entity.pdbx_description
1 polymer ?
#
loop_
_entity_poly.entity_id
_entity_poly.type
_entity_poly.pdbx_seq_one_letter_code
_entity_poly.pdbx_strand_id
1 'polypeptide(L)'
;AILVCHALTGDQYVADEVHPITGKEGWWREIVGPGKIIDTDKYFVICSNVIGGCLGSTGPKEINPATGKPWGLDFPVITIADMVRAQTMLIDALGIDTLFAVIGGSMGGMQVLEWCKSYSHRVFAAAPIATSFRHSAQNIAFHEVGRQAVMADPDWCGGNYLLEGKKP
;
A
#
# COMPACT_ATOMS: atom_id res chain seq x y z
N ALA A 1 8.39 6.92 15.94
CA ALA A 1 8.39 5.83 14.95
C ALA A 1 8.66 6.39 13.55
N ILE A 2 9.09 5.54 12.61
CA ILE A 2 9.20 5.85 11.17
C ILE A 2 8.14 5.02 10.44
N LEU A 3 7.31 5.67 9.61
CA LEU A 3 6.35 4.99 8.75
C LEU A 3 6.90 4.86 7.33
N VAL A 4 6.92 3.64 6.82
CA VAL A 4 7.30 3.32 5.44
C VAL A 4 6.03 3.00 4.64
N CYS A 5 5.84 3.72 3.53
CA CYS A 5 4.72 3.55 2.61
C CYS A 5 5.20 2.80 1.35
N HIS A 6 4.64 1.62 1.07
CA HIS A 6 5.02 0.81 -0.08
C HIS A 6 4.43 1.34 -1.41
N ALA A 7 5.05 0.94 -2.52
CA ALA A 7 4.61 1.29 -3.88
C ALA A 7 3.43 0.41 -4.37
N LEU A 8 2.96 0.62 -5.60
CA LEU A 8 1.72 0.01 -6.15
C LEU A 8 1.64 -1.52 -5.97
N THR A 9 2.74 -2.23 -6.21
CA THR A 9 2.81 -3.70 -6.11
C THR A 9 3.68 -4.17 -4.94
N GLY A 10 3.97 -3.27 -3.99
CA GLY A 10 4.66 -3.63 -2.75
C GLY A 10 3.67 -4.11 -1.68
N ASP A 11 4.21 -4.39 -0.50
CA ASP A 11 3.48 -4.91 0.64
C ASP A 11 4.17 -4.55 1.98
N GLN A 12 3.71 -5.12 3.09
CA GLN A 12 4.26 -4.88 4.42
C GLN A 12 5.66 -5.48 4.68
N TYR A 13 6.14 -6.41 3.84
CA TYR A 13 7.42 -7.11 4.05
C TYR A 13 8.59 -6.27 3.55
N VAL A 14 8.86 -5.19 4.26
CA VAL A 14 9.84 -4.16 3.88
C VAL A 14 11.29 -4.66 3.97
N ALA A 15 11.61 -5.45 4.98
CA ALA A 15 12.99 -5.81 5.32
C ALA A 15 13.15 -7.26 5.80
N ASP A 16 12.09 -8.06 5.67
CA ASP A 16 12.10 -9.47 6.03
C ASP A 16 13.21 -10.22 5.29
N GLU A 17 13.83 -11.17 6.00
CA GLU A 17 14.88 -11.99 5.38
C GLU A 17 14.32 -12.88 4.27
N VAL A 18 13.10 -13.39 4.50
CA VAL A 18 12.36 -14.23 3.56
C VAL A 18 10.89 -13.82 3.59
N HIS A 19 10.42 -13.24 2.48
CA HIS A 19 9.04 -12.91 2.25
C HIS A 19 8.20 -14.20 2.22
N PRO A 20 7.17 -14.35 3.06
CA PRO A 20 6.49 -15.63 3.28
C PRO A 20 5.69 -16.15 2.07
N ILE A 21 5.22 -15.26 1.19
CA ILE A 21 4.52 -15.64 -0.05
C ILE A 21 5.47 -15.84 -1.24
N THR A 22 6.44 -14.93 -1.45
CA THR A 22 7.25 -14.93 -2.67
C THR A 22 8.60 -15.65 -2.52
N GLY A 23 9.06 -15.89 -1.29
CA GLY A 23 10.38 -16.46 -1.00
C GLY A 23 11.56 -15.52 -1.26
N LYS A 24 11.30 -14.27 -1.67
CA LYS A 24 12.33 -13.24 -1.92
C LYS A 24 12.66 -12.47 -0.65
N GLU A 25 13.71 -11.66 -0.69
CA GLU A 25 14.00 -10.71 0.39
C GLU A 25 12.99 -9.55 0.39
N GLY A 26 12.87 -8.87 1.54
CA GLY A 26 12.07 -7.65 1.67
C GLY A 26 12.52 -6.55 0.71
N TRP A 27 11.55 -5.82 0.16
CA TRP A 27 11.76 -4.92 -0.98
C TRP A 27 12.65 -3.69 -0.69
N TRP A 28 12.94 -3.40 0.58
CA TRP A 28 13.89 -2.38 1.06
C TRP A 28 14.87 -2.93 2.11
N ARG A 29 15.16 -4.24 2.07
CA ARG A 29 16.11 -4.90 2.98
C ARG A 29 17.44 -4.16 3.06
N GLU A 30 17.98 -3.66 1.95
CA GLU A 30 19.28 -2.99 1.92
C GLU A 30 19.35 -1.71 2.75
N ILE A 31 18.22 -1.04 2.97
CA ILE A 31 18.19 0.28 3.65
C ILE A 31 17.47 0.27 5.00
N VAL A 32 16.68 -0.75 5.30
CA VAL A 32 15.98 -0.92 6.59
C VAL A 32 16.61 -2.06 7.40
N GLY A 33 17.00 -1.78 8.65
CA GLY A 33 17.52 -2.79 9.58
C GLY A 33 18.55 -2.22 10.57
N PRO A 34 19.15 -3.08 11.42
CA PRO A 34 20.09 -2.65 12.46
C PRO A 34 21.29 -1.91 11.86
N GLY A 35 21.54 -0.67 12.30
CA GLY A 35 22.64 0.17 11.84
C GLY A 35 22.54 0.66 10.38
N LYS A 36 21.43 0.41 9.67
CA LYS A 36 21.22 0.84 8.28
C LYS A 36 20.70 2.29 8.20
N ILE A 37 20.43 2.78 6.99
CA ILE A 37 19.91 4.13 6.75
C ILE A 37 18.63 4.38 7.54
N ILE A 38 17.70 3.44 7.48
CA ILE A 38 16.52 3.38 8.36
C ILE A 38 16.84 2.38 9.46
N ASP A 39 17.43 2.91 10.53
CA ASP A 39 18.03 2.16 11.62
C ASP A 39 16.98 1.63 12.61
N THR A 40 16.77 0.32 12.64
CA THR A 40 15.83 -0.32 13.57
C THR A 40 16.34 -0.41 15.01
N ASP A 41 17.63 -0.16 15.26
CA ASP A 41 18.15 -0.08 16.64
C ASP A 41 17.77 1.24 17.32
N LYS A 42 17.35 2.24 16.52
CA LYS A 42 16.98 3.59 16.98
C LYS A 42 15.50 3.89 16.84
N TYR A 43 14.87 3.38 15.78
CA TYR A 43 13.50 3.72 15.45
C TYR A 43 12.62 2.48 15.41
N PHE A 44 11.42 2.60 15.98
CA PHE A 44 10.33 1.69 15.67
C PHE A 44 9.85 1.95 14.23
N VAL A 45 10.14 1.02 13.32
CA VAL A 45 9.79 1.11 11.89
C VAL A 45 8.49 0.36 11.63
N ILE A 46 7.57 1.02 10.93
CA ILE A 46 6.22 0.51 10.66
C ILE A 46 6.03 0.47 9.15
N CYS A 47 5.54 -0.64 8.61
CA CYS A 47 5.06 -0.76 7.24
C CYS A 47 3.78 -1.58 7.26
N SER A 48 2.72 -1.06 6.63
CA SER A 48 1.43 -1.75 6.53
C SER A 48 1.06 -1.92 5.07
N ASN A 49 0.36 -3.00 4.73
CA ASN A 49 -0.20 -3.11 3.39
C ASN A 49 -1.39 -2.14 3.26
N VAL A 50 -1.52 -1.49 2.12
CA VAL A 50 -2.65 -0.60 1.84
C VAL A 50 -3.96 -1.38 1.79
N ILE A 51 -5.05 -0.72 2.22
CA ILE A 51 -6.40 -1.16 1.87
C ILE A 51 -6.55 -1.21 0.34
N GLY A 52 -7.34 -2.15 -0.16
CA GLY A 52 -7.41 -2.46 -1.59
C GLY A 52 -6.24 -3.28 -2.11
N GLY A 53 -5.20 -3.52 -1.29
CA GLY A 53 -4.15 -4.49 -1.58
C GLY A 53 -4.66 -5.93 -1.55
N CYS A 54 -3.76 -6.89 -1.77
CA CYS A 54 -4.08 -8.32 -1.83
C CYS A 54 -3.26 -9.16 -0.83
N LEU A 55 -2.78 -8.56 0.25
CA LEU A 55 -1.81 -9.18 1.16
C LEU A 55 -2.05 -8.74 2.62
N GLY A 56 -3.05 -9.34 3.28
CA GLY A 56 -3.37 -9.10 4.69
C GLY A 56 -4.42 -8.00 4.93
N SER A 57 -4.21 -6.80 4.38
CA SER A 57 -5.23 -5.72 4.44
C SER A 57 -6.42 -6.02 3.54
N THR A 58 -7.61 -5.52 3.91
CA THR A 58 -8.86 -5.76 3.17
C THR A 58 -8.81 -5.17 1.76
N GLY A 59 -9.16 -5.97 0.77
CA GLY A 59 -9.29 -5.60 -0.63
C GLY A 59 -10.36 -6.43 -1.36
N PRO A 60 -10.33 -6.45 -2.71
CA PRO A 60 -11.35 -7.12 -3.53
C PRO A 60 -11.44 -8.64 -3.33
N LYS A 61 -10.38 -9.31 -2.87
CA LYS A 61 -10.37 -10.77 -2.71
C LYS A 61 -11.01 -11.25 -1.40
N GLU A 62 -11.10 -10.36 -0.42
CA GLU A 62 -11.63 -10.67 0.91
C GLU A 62 -13.15 -10.85 0.86
N ILE A 63 -13.69 -11.58 1.83
CA ILE A 63 -15.14 -11.85 1.92
C ILE A 63 -15.86 -10.61 2.45
N ASN A 64 -16.86 -10.16 1.71
CA ASN A 64 -17.81 -9.16 2.16
C ASN A 64 -18.75 -9.78 3.22
N PRO A 65 -18.72 -9.29 4.47
CA PRO A 65 -19.53 -9.84 5.55
C PRO A 65 -21.04 -9.69 5.31
N ALA A 66 -21.47 -8.72 4.50
CA ALA A 66 -22.89 -8.50 4.20
C ALA A 66 -23.46 -9.53 3.21
N THR A 67 -22.62 -10.08 2.33
CA THR A 67 -23.07 -11.00 1.25
C THR A 67 -22.54 -12.42 1.41
N GLY A 68 -21.49 -12.63 2.21
CA GLY A 68 -20.78 -13.90 2.35
C GLY A 68 -19.97 -14.30 1.12
N LYS A 69 -19.75 -13.38 0.17
CA LYS A 69 -19.00 -13.59 -1.09
C LYS A 69 -17.78 -12.66 -1.15
N PRO A 70 -16.75 -12.94 -1.98
CA PRO A 70 -15.68 -12.00 -2.23
C PRO A 70 -16.22 -10.62 -2.66
N TRP A 71 -15.55 -9.54 -2.26
CA TRP A 71 -15.94 -8.19 -2.65
C TRP A 71 -15.93 -8.00 -4.17
N GLY A 72 -14.91 -8.48 -4.89
CA GLY A 72 -14.79 -8.29 -6.33
C GLY A 72 -14.90 -6.80 -6.71
N LEU A 73 -15.71 -6.50 -7.74
CA LEU A 73 -15.98 -5.11 -8.15
C LEU A 73 -16.92 -4.34 -7.21
N ASP A 74 -17.55 -5.00 -6.24
CA ASP A 74 -18.32 -4.32 -5.19
C ASP A 74 -17.41 -3.67 -4.13
N PHE A 75 -16.09 -3.95 -4.17
CA PHE A 75 -15.15 -3.23 -3.32
C PHE A 75 -15.18 -1.74 -3.66
N PRO A 76 -15.31 -0.84 -2.68
CA PRO A 76 -15.41 0.58 -2.95
C PRO A 76 -14.15 1.10 -3.65
N VAL A 77 -14.34 2.07 -4.56
CA VAL A 77 -13.22 2.81 -5.11
C VAL A 77 -12.55 3.57 -3.98
N ILE A 78 -11.25 3.32 -3.78
CA ILE A 78 -10.43 3.97 -2.75
C ILE A 78 -9.43 4.93 -3.38
N THR A 79 -8.98 5.88 -2.56
CA THR A 79 -7.98 6.89 -2.90
C THR A 79 -6.74 6.77 -2.00
N ILE A 80 -5.68 7.49 -2.35
CA ILE A 80 -4.50 7.64 -1.49
C ILE A 80 -4.88 8.17 -0.10
N ALA A 81 -5.86 9.08 -0.01
CA ALA A 81 -6.35 9.60 1.27
C ALA A 81 -7.04 8.54 2.13
N ASP A 82 -7.73 7.57 1.52
CA ASP A 82 -8.32 6.45 2.25
C ASP A 82 -7.23 5.51 2.79
N MET A 83 -6.18 5.26 2.00
CA MET A 83 -5.01 4.48 2.45
C MET A 83 -4.31 5.14 3.64
N VAL A 84 -4.07 6.45 3.57
CA VAL A 84 -3.45 7.23 4.65
C VAL A 84 -4.34 7.31 5.89
N ARG A 85 -5.67 7.42 5.72
CA ARG A 85 -6.63 7.37 6.83
C ARG A 85 -6.58 6.02 7.55
N ALA A 86 -6.50 4.90 6.82
CA ALA A 86 -6.34 3.58 7.42
C ALA A 86 -5.00 3.44 8.16
N GLN A 87 -3.90 3.96 7.59
CA GLN A 87 -2.61 4.02 8.29
C GLN A 87 -2.70 4.86 9.57
N THR A 88 -3.41 5.99 9.54
CA THR A 88 -3.60 6.83 10.72
C THR A 88 -4.28 6.08 11.86
N MET A 89 -5.34 5.31 11.55
CA MET A 89 -6.02 4.44 12.52
C MET A 89 -5.08 3.38 13.12
N LEU A 90 -4.18 2.82 12.31
CA LEU A 90 -3.14 1.90 12.81
C LEU A 90 -2.16 2.61 13.74
N ILE A 91 -1.67 3.79 13.36
CA ILE A 91 -0.74 4.59 14.18
C ILE A 91 -1.40 4.97 15.52
N ASP A 92 -2.68 5.32 15.52
CA ASP A 92 -3.46 5.60 16.73
C ASP A 92 -3.60 4.35 17.60
N ALA A 93 -3.92 3.19 17.00
CA ALA A 93 -4.05 1.92 17.72
C ALA A 93 -2.72 1.46 18.34
N LEU A 94 -1.58 1.86 17.76
CA LEU A 94 -0.24 1.62 18.32
C LEU A 94 0.15 2.64 19.40
N GLY A 95 -0.70 3.63 19.69
CA GLY A 95 -0.46 4.66 20.70
C GLY A 95 0.63 5.67 20.33
N ILE A 96 0.79 5.97 19.03
CA ILE A 96 1.85 6.85 18.53
C ILE A 96 1.25 8.21 18.15
N ASP A 97 1.57 9.26 18.90
CA ASP A 97 1.04 10.60 18.61
C ASP A 97 1.68 11.23 17.36
N THR A 98 3.00 11.13 17.24
CA THR A 98 3.77 11.74 16.14
C THR A 98 4.78 10.77 15.53
N LEU A 99 4.94 10.86 14.21
CA LEU A 99 5.93 10.15 13.42
C LEU A 99 7.17 11.03 13.23
N PHE A 100 8.34 10.43 13.48
CA PHE A 100 9.62 11.09 13.20
C PHE A 100 9.79 11.30 11.70
N ALA A 101 9.48 10.27 10.90
CA ALA A 101 9.51 10.38 9.46
C ALA A 101 8.41 9.54 8.79
N VAL A 102 7.93 10.01 7.64
CA VAL A 102 7.13 9.22 6.69
C VAL A 102 7.88 9.14 5.36
N ILE A 103 8.12 7.93 4.86
CA ILE A 103 9.04 7.67 3.74
C ILE A 103 8.37 6.73 2.75
N GLY A 104 8.50 6.99 1.45
CA GLY A 104 7.88 6.13 0.44
C GLY A 104 8.23 6.53 -1.00
N GLY A 105 8.32 5.53 -1.87
CA GLY A 105 8.61 5.69 -3.30
C GLY A 105 7.39 5.44 -4.19
N SER A 106 7.30 6.08 -5.36
CA SER A 106 6.21 5.85 -6.33
C SER A 106 4.83 6.10 -5.69
N MET A 107 3.88 5.16 -5.71
CA MET A 107 2.60 5.26 -4.98
C MET A 107 2.81 5.47 -3.47
N GLY A 108 3.88 4.91 -2.90
CA GLY A 108 4.28 5.17 -1.51
C GLY A 108 4.60 6.63 -1.25
N GLY A 109 5.24 7.30 -2.21
CA GLY A 109 5.49 8.74 -2.13
C GLY A 109 4.21 9.58 -2.20
N MET A 110 3.16 9.09 -2.88
CA MET A 110 1.86 9.77 -2.91
C MET A 110 1.21 9.73 -1.52
N GLN A 111 1.34 8.59 -0.81
CA GLN A 111 0.89 8.46 0.57
C GLN A 111 1.65 9.41 1.50
N VAL A 112 2.98 9.54 1.34
CA VAL A 112 3.80 10.50 2.10
C VAL A 112 3.29 11.93 1.91
N LEU A 113 3.04 12.34 0.66
CA LEU A 113 2.52 13.68 0.36
C LEU A 113 1.14 13.93 0.99
N GLU A 114 0.27 12.92 0.97
CA GLU A 114 -1.06 13.01 1.61
C GLU A 114 -0.97 13.05 3.14
N TRP A 115 -0.03 12.32 3.76
CA TRP A 115 0.31 12.47 5.18
C TRP A 115 0.72 13.91 5.52
N CYS A 116 1.63 14.50 4.74
CA CYS A 116 2.08 15.88 4.94
C CYS A 116 0.96 16.91 4.80
N LYS A 117 -0.02 16.65 3.93
CA LYS A 117 -1.16 17.55 3.71
C LYS A 117 -2.21 17.40 4.80
N SER A 118 -2.64 16.18 5.11
CA SER A 118 -3.83 15.92 5.94
C SER A 118 -3.49 15.76 7.43
N TYR A 119 -2.25 15.40 7.75
CA TYR A 119 -1.78 15.11 9.11
C TYR A 119 -0.43 15.77 9.41
N SER A 120 -0.19 16.98 8.87
CA SER A 120 1.07 17.73 8.98
C SER A 120 1.61 17.83 10.42
N HIS A 121 0.73 18.05 11.40
CA HIS A 121 1.07 18.15 12.83
C HIS A 121 1.63 16.85 13.43
N ARG A 122 1.46 15.71 12.76
CA ARG A 122 1.95 14.40 13.20
C ARG A 122 3.24 13.98 12.49
N VAL A 123 3.76 14.77 11.55
CA VAL A 123 4.89 14.38 10.71
C VAL A 123 6.04 15.37 10.90
N PHE A 124 7.12 14.93 11.53
CA PHE A 124 8.30 15.78 11.72
C PHE A 124 9.15 15.90 10.43
N ALA A 125 9.39 14.79 9.74
CA ALA A 125 10.12 14.75 8.47
C ALA A 125 9.39 13.89 7.43
N ALA A 126 9.62 14.18 6.15
CA ALA A 126 9.01 13.45 5.04
C ALA A 126 10.00 13.22 3.90
N ALA A 127 9.96 12.03 3.30
CA ALA A 127 10.78 11.68 2.15
C ALA A 127 9.92 11.02 1.05
N PRO A 128 9.21 11.82 0.24
CA PRO A 128 8.52 11.37 -0.97
C PRO A 128 9.53 11.17 -2.11
N ILE A 129 9.61 9.97 -2.67
CA ILE A 129 10.64 9.59 -3.66
C ILE A 129 9.95 9.18 -4.99
N ALA A 130 10.45 9.67 -6.12
CA ALA A 130 10.01 9.28 -7.47
C ALA A 130 8.47 9.20 -7.61
N THR A 131 7.79 10.26 -7.18
CA THR A 131 6.34 10.29 -7.02
C THR A 131 5.75 11.57 -7.62
N SER A 132 4.42 11.74 -7.51
CA SER A 132 3.73 12.94 -7.93
C SER A 132 2.54 13.24 -7.02
N PHE A 133 2.21 14.53 -6.85
CA PHE A 133 1.00 14.95 -6.13
C PHE A 133 -0.29 14.74 -6.95
N ARG A 134 -0.15 14.49 -8.27
CA ARG A 134 -1.25 14.14 -9.17
C ARG A 134 -0.77 13.29 -10.34
N HIS A 135 -1.65 12.46 -10.88
CA HIS A 135 -1.36 11.78 -12.14
C HIS A 135 -1.45 12.74 -13.32
N SER A 136 -0.45 12.67 -14.22
CA SER A 136 -0.54 13.30 -15.54
C SER A 136 -1.48 12.51 -16.46
N ALA A 137 -1.88 13.12 -17.58
CA ALA A 137 -2.64 12.41 -18.62
C ALA A 137 -1.93 11.13 -19.09
N GLN A 138 -0.60 11.17 -19.22
CA GLN A 138 0.20 10.01 -19.58
C GLN A 138 0.13 8.90 -18.51
N ASN A 139 0.22 9.26 -17.22
CA ASN A 139 0.10 8.26 -16.14
C ASN A 139 -1.28 7.61 -16.15
N ILE A 140 -2.34 8.42 -16.32
CA ILE A 140 -3.73 7.92 -16.38
C ILE A 140 -3.89 6.95 -17.56
N ALA A 141 -3.42 7.34 -18.75
CA ALA A 141 -3.49 6.49 -19.95
C ALA A 141 -2.71 5.19 -19.76
N PHE A 142 -1.51 5.24 -19.17
CA PHE A 142 -0.71 4.04 -18.91
C PHE A 142 -1.40 3.07 -17.93
N HIS A 143 -2.00 3.59 -16.85
CA HIS A 143 -2.77 2.77 -15.92
C HIS A 143 -4.05 2.20 -16.55
N GLU A 144 -4.68 2.94 -17.47
CA GLU A 144 -5.84 2.45 -18.21
C GLU A 144 -5.49 1.27 -19.12
N VAL A 145 -4.37 1.34 -19.85
CA VAL A 145 -3.90 0.21 -20.67
C VAL A 145 -3.70 -1.05 -19.81
N GLY A 146 -3.11 -0.90 -18.61
CA GLY A 146 -2.95 -2.02 -17.68
C GLY A 146 -4.27 -2.63 -17.23
N ARG A 147 -5.28 -1.80 -16.91
CA ARG A 147 -6.63 -2.29 -16.58
C ARG A 147 -7.29 -2.99 -17.77
N GLN A 148 -7.19 -2.42 -18.96
CA GLN A 148 -7.75 -3.01 -20.17
C GLN A 148 -7.12 -4.38 -20.48
N ALA A 149 -5.82 -4.55 -20.25
CA ALA A 149 -5.16 -5.85 -20.41
C ALA A 149 -5.77 -6.92 -19.48
N VAL A 150 -6.05 -6.58 -18.21
CA VAL A 150 -6.70 -7.50 -17.26
C VAL A 150 -8.16 -7.75 -17.64
N MET A 151 -8.93 -6.71 -17.96
CA MET A 151 -10.37 -6.82 -18.25
C MET A 151 -10.66 -7.49 -19.60
N ALA A 152 -9.69 -7.52 -20.52
CA ALA A 152 -9.79 -8.21 -21.80
C ALA A 152 -9.57 -9.73 -21.68
N ASP A 153 -9.04 -10.22 -20.56
CA ASP A 153 -8.86 -11.65 -20.34
C ASP A 153 -10.23 -12.36 -20.24
N PRO A 154 -10.51 -13.42 -21.03
CA PRO A 154 -11.75 -14.18 -20.94
C PRO A 154 -12.04 -14.79 -19.55
N ASP A 155 -11.00 -14.98 -18.75
CA ASP A 155 -11.07 -15.50 -17.39
C ASP A 155 -11.29 -14.39 -16.34
N TRP A 156 -11.37 -13.11 -16.74
CA TRP A 156 -11.71 -12.00 -15.85
C TRP A 156 -13.18 -12.06 -15.37
N CYS A 157 -14.06 -12.68 -16.16
CA CYS A 157 -15.45 -12.97 -15.77
C CYS A 157 -16.22 -11.76 -15.20
N GLY A 158 -16.07 -10.57 -15.79
CA GLY A 158 -16.76 -9.39 -15.27
C GLY A 158 -16.25 -8.93 -13.90
N GLY A 159 -15.06 -9.37 -13.48
CA GLY A 159 -14.53 -9.18 -12.13
C GLY A 159 -14.94 -10.25 -11.11
N ASN A 160 -15.74 -11.25 -11.51
CA ASN A 160 -16.22 -12.34 -10.64
C ASN A 160 -15.36 -13.61 -10.71
N TYR A 161 -14.14 -13.52 -11.25
CA TYR A 161 -13.25 -14.67 -11.47
C TYR A 161 -12.99 -15.52 -10.21
N LEU A 162 -13.02 -14.93 -9.00
CA LEU A 162 -12.89 -15.69 -7.75
C LEU A 162 -14.07 -16.63 -7.48
N LEU A 163 -15.29 -16.22 -7.84
CA LEU A 163 -16.49 -17.04 -7.70
C LEU A 163 -16.55 -18.14 -8.77
N GLU A 164 -16.03 -17.82 -9.96
CA GLU A 164 -15.93 -18.74 -11.10
C GLU A 164 -14.71 -19.68 -11.01
N GLY A 165 -13.86 -19.53 -9.98
CA GLY A 165 -12.66 -20.35 -9.78
C GLY A 165 -11.56 -20.11 -10.82
N LYS A 166 -11.52 -18.92 -11.43
CA LYS A 166 -10.62 -18.54 -12.52
C LYS A 166 -9.49 -17.60 -12.09
N LYS A 167 -8.48 -17.45 -12.96
CA LYS A 167 -7.29 -16.61 -12.76
C LYS A 167 -6.94 -15.86 -14.06
N PRO A 168 -7.46 -14.63 -14.25
CA PRO A 168 -7.04 -13.75 -15.34
C PRO A 168 -5.61 -13.23 -15.15
#